data_AF-A0A1V4KHD5-F1
#
_entry.id   AF-A0A1V4KHD5-F1
#
_cell.length_a   1.000
_cell.length_b   1.000
_cell.length_c   1.000
_cell.angle_alpha   90.00
_cell.angle_beta   90.00
_cell.angle_gamma   90.00
#
_symmetry.space_group_name_H-M   'P 1'
#
loop_
_entity.id
_entity.type
_entity.pdbx_description
1 polymer ?
#
loop_
_entity_poly.entity_id
_entity_poly.type
_entity_poly.pdbx_seq_one_letter_code
_entity_poly.pdbx_strand_id
1 'polypeptide(L)'
;MTETAQKFQDIEETHLFHMKEIIVSLSNTIKEIHLQIGEVHEEFINNMTNTTVESLIQKFAESKGTGKERPALGVLASITEF
;
A
#
# COMPACT_ATOMS: atom_id res chain seq x y z
N MET A 1 -30.55 40.51 36.54
CA MET A 1 -29.71 39.33 36.85
C MET A 1 -30.09 38.13 36.00
N THR A 2 -31.38 37.79 35.89
CA THR A 2 -31.86 36.61 35.14
C THR A 2 -31.59 36.68 33.63
N GLU A 3 -31.79 37.84 33.00
CA GLU A 3 -31.60 38.00 31.55
C GLU A 3 -30.14 37.82 31.12
N THR A 4 -29.19 38.35 31.89
CA THR A 4 -27.76 38.17 31.63
C THR A 4 -27.33 36.72 31.82
N ALA A 5 -27.86 36.03 32.84
CA ALA A 5 -27.60 34.61 33.05
C ALA A 5 -28.13 33.76 31.88
N GLN A 6 -29.33 34.06 31.38
CA GLN A 6 -29.88 33.37 30.21
C GLN A 6 -29.02 33.59 28.96
N LYS A 7 -28.55 34.82 28.73
CA LYS A 7 -27.68 35.12 27.60
C LYS A 7 -26.37 34.35 27.65
N PHE A 8 -25.77 34.17 28.83
CA PHE A 8 -24.57 33.33 28.98
C PHE A 8 -24.86 31.85 28.75
N GLN A 9 -26.02 31.36 29.19
CA GLN A 9 -26.47 29.99 28.91
C GLN A 9 -26.58 29.75 27.40
N ASP A 10 -27.24 30.64 26.66
CA ASP A 10 -27.43 30.50 25.21
C ASP A 10 -26.08 30.51 24.45
N ILE A 11 -25.13 31.35 24.91
CA ILE A 11 -23.77 31.40 24.35
C ILE A 11 -23.04 30.07 24.59
N GLU A 12 -23.11 29.53 25.81
CA GLU A 12 -22.42 28.28 26.16
C GLU A 12 -23.04 27.07 25.46
N GLU A 13 -24.36 27.01 25.32
CA GLU A 13 -25.03 25.95 24.55
C GLU A 13 -24.60 25.97 23.08
N THR A 14 -24.51 27.16 22.48
CA THR A 14 -23.99 27.33 21.11
C THR A 14 -22.52 26.91 21.02
N HIS A 15 -21.71 27.25 22.03
CA HIS A 15 -20.30 26.85 22.10
C HIS A 15 -20.15 25.32 22.14
N LEU A 16 -20.87 24.64 23.04
CA LEU A 16 -20.86 23.19 23.18
C LEU A 16 -21.36 22.49 21.91
N PHE A 17 -22.36 23.06 21.24
CA PHE A 17 -22.84 22.55 19.96
C PHE A 17 -21.73 22.56 18.90
N HIS A 18 -21.05 23.69 18.69
CA HIS A 18 -19.94 23.78 17.74
C HIS A 18 -18.76 22.88 18.12
N MET A 19 -18.41 22.78 19.41
CA MET A 19 -17.36 21.86 19.86
C MET A 19 -17.68 20.42 19.49
N LYS A 20 -18.94 20.00 19.66
CA LYS A 20 -19.39 18.67 19.30
C LYS A 20 -19.28 18.44 17.78
N GLU A 21 -19.65 19.41 16.96
CA GLU A 21 -19.49 19.32 15.50
C GLU A 21 -18.02 19.15 15.09
N ILE A 22 -17.11 19.88 15.73
CA ILE A 22 -15.66 19.74 15.49
C ILE A 22 -15.18 18.32 15.84
N ILE A 23 -15.59 17.79 16.99
CA ILE A 23 -15.22 16.43 17.43
C ILE A 23 -15.76 15.38 16.45
N VAL A 24 -17.01 15.53 16.00
CA VAL A 24 -17.62 14.63 15.01
C VAL A 24 -16.87 14.69 13.68
N SER A 25 -16.55 15.88 13.20
CA SER A 25 -15.77 16.08 11.96
C SER A 25 -14.40 15.40 12.06
N LEU A 26 -13.66 15.63 13.15
CA LEU A 26 -12.37 14.99 13.39
C LEU A 26 -12.50 13.46 13.43
N SER A 27 -13.52 12.93 14.09
CA SER A 27 -13.76 11.49 14.18
C SER A 27 -14.04 10.88 12.80
N ASN A 28 -14.78 11.58 11.94
CA ASN A 28 -15.03 11.15 10.57
C ASN A 28 -13.74 11.15 9.74
N THR A 29 -12.90 12.19 9.86
CA THR A 29 -11.60 12.25 9.18
C THR A 29 -10.69 11.11 9.62
N ILE A 30 -10.63 10.80 10.92
CA ILE A 30 -9.85 9.67 11.43
C ILE A 30 -10.36 8.35 10.84
N LYS A 31 -11.67 8.16 10.78
CA LYS A 31 -12.29 6.97 10.19
C LYS A 31 -11.94 6.82 8.70
N GLU A 32 -11.96 7.91 7.95
CA GLU A 32 -11.59 7.92 6.53
C GLU A 32 -10.12 7.55 6.33
N ILE A 33 -9.21 8.14 7.11
CA ILE A 33 -7.78 7.81 7.06
C ILE A 33 -7.55 6.33 7.40
N HIS A 34 -8.26 5.80 8.41
CA HIS A 34 -8.15 4.39 8.76
C HIS A 34 -8.61 3.48 7.61
N LEU A 35 -9.62 3.87 6.84
CA LEU A 35 -10.04 3.12 5.65
C LEU A 35 -8.94 3.12 4.59
N GLN A 36 -8.35 4.28 4.29
CA GLN A 36 -7.25 4.40 3.33
C GLN A 36 -6.02 3.58 3.74
N ILE A 37 -5.69 3.52 5.04
CA ILE A 37 -4.63 2.63 5.54
C ILE A 37 -4.96 1.17 5.23
N GLY A 38 -6.23 0.76 5.40
CA GLY A 38 -6.69 -0.57 5.03
C GLY A 38 -6.48 -0.87 3.54
N GLU A 39 -6.76 0.09 2.66
CA GLU A 39 -6.54 -0.05 1.23
C GLU A 39 -5.06 -0.27 0.90
N VAL A 40 -4.15 0.49 1.53
CA VAL A 40 -2.69 0.32 1.35
C VAL A 40 -2.22 -1.06 1.84
N HIS A 41 -2.78 -1.57 2.94
CA HIS A 41 -2.46 -2.91 3.43
C HIS A 41 -2.89 -4.01 2.43
N GLU A 42 -4.09 -3.91 1.88
CA GLU A 42 -4.57 -4.86 0.86
C GLU A 42 -3.75 -4.75 -0.43
N GLU A 43 -3.40 -3.53 -0.86
CA GLU A 43 -2.50 -3.33 -2.00
C GLU A 43 -1.15 -4.01 -1.77
N PHE A 44 -0.57 -3.87 -0.58
CA PHE A 44 0.68 -4.54 -0.23
C PHE A 44 0.56 -6.07 -0.29
N ILE A 45 -0.51 -6.65 0.26
CA ILE A 45 -0.76 -8.10 0.18
C ILE A 45 -0.86 -8.56 -1.27
N ASN A 46 -1.59 -7.83 -2.11
CA ASN A 46 -1.72 -8.12 -3.53
C ASN A 46 -0.39 -8.03 -4.26
N ASN A 47 0.42 -7.00 -3.98
CA ASN A 47 1.76 -6.84 -4.56
C ASN A 47 2.69 -8.00 -4.17
N MET A 48 2.64 -8.46 -2.92
CA MET A 48 3.42 -9.61 -2.47
C MET A 48 2.93 -10.91 -3.11
N THR A 49 1.62 -11.09 -3.24
CA THR A 49 1.03 -12.26 -3.91
C THR A 49 1.43 -12.32 -5.40
N ASN A 50 1.46 -11.17 -6.06
CA ASN A 50 1.87 -11.04 -7.46
C ASN A 50 3.40 -11.19 -7.65
N THR A 51 4.19 -11.00 -6.60
CA THR A 51 5.64 -11.20 -6.61
C THR A 51 5.95 -12.68 -6.41
N THR A 52 5.67 -13.50 -7.42
CA THR A 52 5.87 -14.96 -7.32
C THR A 52 7.34 -15.33 -7.35
N VAL A 53 7.65 -16.51 -6.80
CA VAL A 53 9.01 -17.07 -6.80
C VAL A 53 9.53 -17.25 -8.23
N GLU A 54 8.68 -17.68 -9.16
CA GLU A 54 9.02 -17.84 -10.58
C GLU A 54 9.43 -16.51 -11.21
N SER A 55 8.68 -15.44 -10.92
CA SER A 55 8.99 -14.09 -11.43
C SER A 55 10.34 -13.59 -10.91
N LEU A 56 10.68 -13.90 -9.64
CA LEU A 56 11.95 -13.54 -9.03
C LEU A 56 13.12 -14.34 -9.63
N ILE A 57 12.95 -15.65 -9.83
CA ILE A 57 13.95 -16.51 -10.45
C ILE A 57 14.21 -16.07 -11.89
N GLN A 58 13.14 -15.79 -12.64
CA GLN A 58 13.25 -15.29 -14.00
C GLN A 58 14.02 -13.96 -14.04
N LYS A 59 13.62 -12.97 -13.24
CA LYS A 59 14.33 -11.67 -13.15
C LYS A 59 15.79 -11.85 -12.79
N PHE A 60 16.10 -12.78 -11.87
CA PHE A 60 17.49 -13.08 -11.50
C PHE A 60 18.28 -13.66 -12.68
N ALA A 61 17.72 -14.66 -13.36
CA ALA A 61 18.36 -15.30 -14.52
C ALA A 61 18.56 -14.32 -15.68
N GLU A 62 17.62 -13.40 -15.91
CA GLU A 62 17.74 -12.35 -16.92
C GLU A 62 18.80 -11.31 -16.55
N SER A 63 18.92 -10.95 -15.27
CA SER A 63 19.88 -9.94 -14.81
C SER A 63 21.32 -10.47 -14.68
N LYS A 64 21.49 -11.75 -14.32
CA LYS A 64 22.79 -12.35 -13.97
C LYS A 64 23.18 -13.56 -14.82
N GLY A 65 22.37 -13.96 -15.78
CA GLY A 65 22.70 -15.06 -16.68
C GLY A 65 23.95 -14.77 -17.51
N THR A 66 24.80 -15.79 -17.68
CA THR A 66 26.10 -15.67 -18.36
C THR A 66 26.07 -16.13 -19.82
N GLY A 67 24.90 -16.45 -20.36
CA GLY A 67 24.71 -17.00 -21.70
C GLY A 67 23.53 -17.97 -21.74
N LYS A 68 22.83 -18.01 -22.88
CA LYS A 68 21.78 -19.01 -23.14
C LYS A 68 22.23 -20.06 -24.16
N GLU A 69 23.34 -19.80 -24.84
CA GLU A 69 23.96 -20.76 -25.74
C GLU A 69 24.34 -22.04 -24.98
N ARG A 70 23.92 -23.17 -25.55
CA ARG A 70 24.39 -24.48 -25.09
C ARG A 70 25.73 -24.75 -25.75
N PRO A 71 26.69 -25.37 -25.05
CA PRO A 71 27.94 -25.78 -25.67
C PRO A 71 27.65 -26.64 -26.91
N ALA A 72 28.30 -26.31 -28.03
CA ALA A 72 28.26 -27.18 -29.21
C ALA A 72 28.88 -28.53 -28.84
N LEU A 73 28.34 -29.65 -29.36
CA LEU A 73 28.98 -30.96 -29.27
C LEU A 73 30.27 -30.95 -30.12
N GLY A 74 31.35 -30.39 -29.56
CA GLY A 74 32.66 -30.30 -30.18
C GLY A 74 33.40 -31.64 -30.33
N VAL A 75 32.71 -32.78 -30.18
CA VAL A 75 33.31 -34.12 -30.26
C VAL A 75 32.82 -34.88 -31.49
N LEU A 76 31.65 -34.56 -32.07
CA LEU A 76 31.15 -35.29 -33.23
C LEU A 76 31.71 -34.77 -34.57
N ALA A 77 32.06 -33.49 -34.67
CA ALA A 77 32.64 -32.94 -35.90
C ALA A 77 34.05 -33.50 -36.19
N SER A 78 34.83 -33.79 -35.15
CA SER A 78 36.20 -34.32 -35.28
C SER A 78 36.27 -35.81 -35.64
N ILE A 79 35.19 -36.56 -35.43
CA ILE A 79 35.13 -38.01 -35.69
C ILE A 79 34.66 -38.30 -37.13
N THR A 80 34.04 -37.34 -37.82
CA THR A 80 33.66 -37.46 -39.24
C THR A 80 34.79 -37.13 -40.23
N GLU A 81 35.98 -36.74 -39.77
CA GLU A 81 37.15 -36.46 -40.61
C GLU A 81 38.22 -37.58 -40.59
N PHE A 82 37.91 -38.78 -40.08
CA PHE A 82 38.77 -39.97 -40.20
C PHE A 82 38.04 -41.17 -40.82
#